data_AF-A0AAV3IEJ4-F1
#
_entry.id   AF-A0AAV3IEJ4-F1
#
_cell.length_a   1.000
_cell.length_b   1.000
_cell.length_c   1.000
_cell.angle_alpha   90.00
_cell.angle_beta   90.00
_cell.angle_gamma   90.00
#
_symmetry.space_group_name_H-M   'P 1'
#
loop_
_entity.id
_entity.type
_entity.pdbx_description
1 polymer ?
#
loop_
_entity_poly.entity_id
_entity_poly.type
_entity_poly.pdbx_seq_one_letter_code
_entity_poly.pdbx_strand_id
1 'polypeptide(L)'
;MEYDREVDFKLYNKDRSKVYRVEVKLMSKDNPESADAVIARDTDIFIAYTLSEQNKQQLEYLNIVYLALKNNSNIILDFKKLCNRLDIPLINHA
;
A
#
# COMPACT_ATOMS: atom_id res chain seq x y z
N MET A 1 16.28 22.60 1.42
CA MET A 1 15.74 21.72 0.37
C MET A 1 15.07 20.56 1.09
N GLU A 2 13.74 20.45 1.01
CA GLU A 2 13.06 19.23 1.45
C GLU A 2 13.42 18.13 0.44
N TYR A 3 14.17 17.14 0.90
CA TYR A 3 14.42 15.94 0.11
C TYR A 3 13.14 15.10 0.15
N ASP A 4 12.55 14.81 -1.01
CA ASP A 4 11.45 13.86 -1.10
C ASP A 4 11.97 12.48 -0.69
N ARG A 5 11.32 11.88 0.31
CA ARG A 5 11.75 10.59 0.84
C ARG A 5 11.67 9.54 -0.27
N GLU A 6 12.68 8.67 -0.32
CA GLU A 6 12.64 7.49 -1.16
C GLU A 6 11.52 6.53 -0.71
N VAL A 7 10.78 6.01 -1.69
CA VAL A 7 9.69 5.04 -1.52
C VAL A 7 9.85 3.97 -2.59
N ASP A 8 9.28 2.77 -2.40
CA ASP A 8 9.45 1.67 -3.36
C ASP A 8 8.97 2.05 -4.76
N PHE A 9 7.79 2.68 -4.85
CA PHE A 9 7.32 3.32 -6.08
C PHE A 9 6.19 4.32 -5.80
N LYS A 10 5.78 5.02 -6.87
CA LYS A 10 4.68 5.99 -6.85
C LYS A 10 3.66 5.63 -7.91
N LEU A 11 2.39 5.84 -7.59
CA LEU A 11 1.29 5.77 -8.54
C LEU A 11 0.68 7.15 -8.73
N TYR A 12 0.15 7.40 -9.92
CA TYR A 12 -0.54 8.65 -10.25
C TYR A 12 -2.02 8.35 -10.44
N ASN A 13 -2.88 9.26 -10.00
CA ASN A 13 -4.26 9.24 -10.47
C ASN A 13 -4.32 9.57 -11.97
N LYS A 14 -5.50 9.40 -12.56
CA LYS A 14 -5.74 9.47 -14.00
C LYS A 14 -5.27 10.77 -14.65
N ASP A 15 -5.48 11.91 -14.00
CA ASP A 15 -5.09 13.24 -14.48
C ASP A 15 -3.71 13.70 -13.98
N ARG A 16 -3.01 12.86 -13.19
CA ARG A 16 -1.72 13.14 -12.54
C ARG A 16 -1.73 14.31 -11.54
N SER A 17 -2.90 14.77 -11.10
CA SER A 17 -3.00 15.81 -10.06
C SER A 17 -2.61 15.32 -8.67
N LYS A 18 -2.62 14.01 -8.44
CA LYS A 18 -2.23 13.38 -7.18
C LYS A 18 -1.23 12.25 -7.39
N VAL A 19 -0.23 12.22 -6.50
CA VAL A 19 0.78 11.18 -6.41
C VAL A 19 0.52 10.37 -5.14
N TYR A 20 0.46 9.05 -5.27
CA TYR A 20 0.34 8.11 -4.18
C TYR A 20 1.67 7.43 -3.94
N ARG A 21 2.21 7.56 -2.74
CA ARG A 21 3.43 6.87 -2.29
C ARG A 21 3.08 5.44 -1.88
N VAL A 22 3.81 4.48 -2.44
CA VAL A 22 3.58 3.06 -2.20
C VAL A 22 4.77 2.46 -1.49
N GLU A 23 4.49 1.78 -0.38
CA GLU A 23 5.47 0.92 0.30
C GLU A 23 5.07 -0.55 0.20
N VAL A 24 6.07 -1.41 0.02
CA VAL A 24 5.91 -2.85 -0.06
C VAL A 24 6.76 -3.55 0.99
N LYS A 25 6.13 -4.37 1.84
CA LYS A 25 6.81 -5.19 2.85
C LYS A 25 6.48 -6.66 2.66
N LEU A 26 7.37 -7.38 1.98
CA LEU A 26 7.20 -8.82 1.72
C LEU A 26 7.87 -9.73 2.77
N MET A 27 8.58 -9.15 3.75
CA MET A 27 9.39 -9.91 4.70
C MET A 27 8.53 -10.75 5.67
N SER A 28 9.09 -11.92 6.00
CA SER A 28 8.43 -13.11 6.54
C SER A 28 8.30 -13.16 8.08
N LYS A 29 7.42 -14.07 8.50
CA LYS A 29 7.00 -14.58 9.84
C LYS A 29 7.86 -14.31 11.09
N ASP A 30 9.17 -14.08 10.97
CA ASP A 30 10.11 -14.00 12.10
C ASP A 30 10.56 -12.58 12.44
N ASN A 31 10.00 -11.55 11.79
CA ASN A 31 10.24 -10.15 12.16
C ASN A 31 8.94 -9.35 12.37
N PRO A 32 8.14 -9.66 13.41
CA PRO A 32 6.97 -8.86 13.78
C PRO A 32 7.34 -7.38 14.06
N GLU A 33 8.58 -7.10 14.52
CA GLU A 33 9.05 -5.73 14.74
C GLU A 33 9.14 -4.90 13.44
N SER A 34 9.30 -5.52 12.26
CA SER A 34 9.34 -4.78 10.99
C SER A 34 7.98 -4.21 10.58
N ALA A 35 6.86 -4.78 11.05
CA ALA A 35 5.53 -4.26 10.78
C ALA A 35 5.11 -3.20 11.80
N ASP A 36 5.59 -3.31 13.05
CA ASP A 36 5.27 -2.38 14.14
C ASP A 36 6.24 -1.17 14.22
N ALA A 37 7.49 -1.31 13.77
CA ALA A 37 8.51 -0.24 13.86
C ALA A 37 8.45 0.78 12.72
N VAL A 38 7.78 0.47 11.61
CA VAL A 38 7.65 1.37 10.46
C VAL A 38 6.19 1.77 10.33
N ILE A 39 5.77 2.73 11.16
CA ILE A 39 4.69 3.63 10.77
C ILE A 39 5.10 4.15 9.39
N ALA A 40 4.34 3.79 8.37
CA ALA A 40 4.53 4.18 6.99
C ALA A 40 4.28 5.69 6.86
N ARG A 41 5.19 6.50 7.41
CA ARG A 41 5.11 7.95 7.40
C ARG A 41 5.07 8.39 5.95
N ASP A 42 4.11 9.27 5.67
CA ASP A 42 3.85 9.78 4.33
C ASP A 42 3.65 8.67 3.28
N THR A 43 3.00 7.58 3.66
CA THR A 43 2.60 6.49 2.76
C THR A 43 1.11 6.54 2.51
N ASP A 44 0.71 6.44 1.25
CA ASP A 44 -0.71 6.42 0.88
C ASP A 44 -1.21 4.98 0.66
N ILE A 45 -0.33 4.10 0.17
CA ILE A 45 -0.65 2.71 -0.15
C ILE A 45 0.40 1.77 0.48
N PHE A 46 -0.06 0.78 1.24
CA PHE A 46 0.80 -0.20 1.90
C PHE A 46 0.48 -1.63 1.45
N ILE A 47 1.45 -2.30 0.82
CA ILE A 47 1.28 -3.69 0.35
C ILE A 47 2.16 -4.59 1.21
N ALA A 48 1.59 -5.60 1.85
CA ALA A 48 2.34 -6.47 2.73
C ALA A 48 2.00 -7.95 2.54
N TYR A 49 3.00 -8.83 2.76
CA TYR A 49 2.74 -10.26 2.75
C TYR A 49 1.77 -10.65 3.87
N THR A 50 2.00 -10.18 5.10
CA THR A 50 1.09 -10.36 6.24
C THR A 50 0.81 -9.03 6.94
N LEU A 51 -0.45 -8.84 7.36
CA LEU A 51 -0.85 -7.77 8.29
C LEU A 51 -1.61 -8.39 9.45
N SER A 52 -1.25 -8.03 10.69
CA SER A 52 -2.09 -8.33 11.85
C SER A 52 -3.34 -7.44 11.83
N GLU A 53 -4.38 -7.82 12.58
CA GLU A 53 -5.57 -6.97 12.72
C GLU A 53 -5.24 -5.60 13.33
N GLN A 54 -4.25 -5.53 14.23
CA GLN A 54 -3.80 -4.27 14.82
C GLN A 54 -3.16 -3.36 13.76
N ASN A 55 -2.30 -3.89 12.88
CA ASN A 55 -1.70 -3.10 11.79
C ASN A 55 -2.79 -2.63 10.80
N LYS A 56 -3.78 -3.47 10.48
CA LYS A 56 -4.91 -3.06 9.63
C LYS A 56 -5.68 -1.89 10.24
N GLN A 57 -6.04 -1.99 11.52
CA GLN A 57 -6.75 -0.92 12.24
C GLN A 57 -5.94 0.38 12.29
N GLN A 58 -4.61 0.28 12.46
CA GLN A 58 -3.73 1.45 12.42
C GLN A 58 -3.68 2.08 11.02
N LEU A 59 -3.55 1.28 9.96
CA LEU A 59 -3.57 1.77 8.58
C LEU A 59 -4.91 2.45 8.26
N GLU A 60 -6.03 1.88 8.70
CA GLU A 60 -7.36 2.48 8.55
C GLU A 60 -7.49 3.80 9.30
N TYR A 61 -7.01 3.85 10.56
CA TYR A 61 -6.99 5.08 11.36
C TYR A 61 -6.16 6.20 10.71
N LEU A 62 -5.04 5.84 10.08
CA LEU A 62 -4.17 6.75 9.34
C LEU A 62 -4.66 7.05 7.92
N ASN A 63 -5.79 6.48 7.50
CA ASN A 63 -6.34 6.57 6.14
C ASN A 63 -5.36 6.10 5.04
N ILE A 64 -4.52 5.13 5.37
CA ILE A 64 -3.59 4.45 4.46
C ILE A 64 -4.32 3.27 3.83
N VAL A 65 -4.37 3.21 2.51
CA VAL A 65 -4.99 2.08 1.81
C VAL A 65 -4.02 0.90 1.82
N TYR A 66 -4.49 -0.31 2.11
CA TYR A 66 -3.60 -1.47 2.20
C TYR A 66 -4.07 -2.68 1.42
N LEU A 67 -3.12 -3.56 1.10
CA LEU A 67 -3.37 -4.87 0.48
C LEU A 67 -2.51 -5.93 1.18
N ALA A 68 -3.18 -6.86 1.87
CA ALA A 68 -2.54 -8.05 2.43
C ALA A 68 -2.54 -9.20 1.40
N LEU A 69 -1.38 -9.84 1.20
CA LEU A 69 -1.23 -10.88 0.17
C LEU A 69 -1.48 -12.30 0.72
N LYS A 70 -1.03 -12.62 1.93
CA LYS A 70 -1.17 -13.96 2.51
C LYS A 70 -2.65 -14.31 2.69
N ASN A 71 -3.04 -15.49 2.21
CA ASN A 71 -4.40 -16.01 2.24
C ASN A 71 -5.44 -15.13 1.52
N ASN A 72 -5.03 -14.18 0.68
CA ASN A 72 -5.94 -13.44 -0.17
C ASN A 72 -6.05 -14.11 -1.54
N SER A 73 -7.16 -14.80 -1.81
CA SER A 73 -7.42 -15.42 -3.12
C SER A 73 -7.86 -14.43 -4.20
N ASN A 74 -8.18 -13.19 -3.81
CA ASN A 74 -8.74 -12.14 -4.66
C ASN A 74 -7.77 -10.97 -4.89
N ILE A 75 -6.46 -11.17 -4.72
CA ILE A 75 -5.43 -10.10 -4.79
C ILE A 75 -5.60 -9.19 -5.99
N ILE A 76 -5.81 -9.75 -7.19
CA ILE A 76 -5.99 -8.95 -8.41
C ILE A 76 -7.27 -8.12 -8.36
N LEU A 77 -8.37 -8.68 -7.87
CA LEU A 77 -9.64 -7.95 -7.74
C LEU A 77 -9.54 -6.84 -6.69
N ASP A 78 -8.90 -7.11 -5.55
CA ASP A 78 -8.75 -6.12 -4.49
C ASP A 78 -7.78 -5.01 -4.88
N PHE A 79 -6.70 -5.33 -5.60
CA PHE A 79 -5.85 -4.31 -6.21
C PHE A 79 -6.62 -3.47 -7.23
N LYS A 80 -7.49 -4.07 -8.06
CA LYS A 80 -8.36 -3.33 -8.98
C LYS A 80 -9.32 -2.39 -8.24
N LYS A 81 -9.94 -2.85 -7.16
CA LYS A 81 -10.80 -2.00 -6.30
C LYS A 81 -10.02 -0.85 -5.68
N LEU A 82 -8.81 -1.11 -5.20
CA LEU A 82 -7.89 -0.10 -4.68
C LEU A 82 -7.60 0.97 -5.74
N CYS A 83 -7.20 0.57 -6.95
CA CYS A 83 -6.95 1.50 -8.05
C CYS A 83 -8.19 2.32 -8.40
N ASN A 84 -9.38 1.67 -8.49
CA ASN A 84 -10.64 2.37 -8.75
C ASN A 84 -10.98 3.39 -7.64
N ARG A 85 -10.77 3.04 -6.37
CA ARG A 85 -11.00 3.94 -5.22
C ARG A 85 -10.10 5.18 -5.28
N LEU A 86 -8.90 5.03 -5.81
CA LEU A 86 -7.88 6.09 -5.86
C LEU A 86 -7.78 6.76 -7.24
N ASP A 87 -8.69 6.44 -8.16
CA ASP A 87 -8.68 6.91 -9.56
C ASP A 87 -7.33 6.66 -10.27
N ILE A 88 -6.67 5.54 -9.94
CA ILE A 88 -5.41 5.12 -10.57
C ILE A 88 -5.74 4.35 -11.85
N PRO A 89 -5.20 4.74 -13.02
CA PRO A 89 -5.51 4.09 -14.28
C PRO A 89 -4.94 2.67 -14.32
N LEU A 90 -5.77 1.73 -14.76
CA LEU A 90 -5.38 0.35 -15.05
C LEU A 90 -5.37 0.15 -16.55
N ILE A 91 -4.21 -0.21 -17.12
CA ILE A 91 -4.12 -0.64 -18.51
C ILE A 91 -4.32 -2.15 -18.51
N ASN A 92 -5.48 -2.61 -18.96
CA ASN A 92 -5.63 -4.02 -19.30
C ASN A 92 -4.85 -4.24 -20.60
N HIS A 93 -3.68 -4.88 -20.51
CA HIS A 93 -3.12 -5.54 -21.69
C HIS A 93 -4.03 -6.73 -21.99
N ALA A 94 -4.91 -6.54 -22.98
CA ALA A 94 -5.73 -7.59 -23.56
C ALA A 94 -4.89 -8.55 -24.39
#